data_AF-A0A1Y0MKZ1-F1
#
_entry.id   AF-A0A1Y0MKZ1-F1
#
_cell.length_a   1.000
_cell.length_b   1.000
_cell.length_c   1.000
_cell.angle_alpha   90.00
_cell.angle_beta   90.00
_cell.angle_gamma   90.00
#
_symmetry.space_group_name_H-M   'P 1'
#
loop_
_entity.id
_entity.type
_entity.pdbx_description
1 polymer ?
#
loop_
_entity_poly.entity_id
_entity_poly.type
_entity_poly.pdbx_seq_one_letter_code
_entity_poly.pdbx_strand_id
1 'polypeptide(L)'
;MQLKDPLKLCLKWLPSVMLLLFYLPNAWDKITNAGQTDKVIANEAVMIATGIFLLLAVVLFMYPKTILWGTALLALYMSCIVVIHMIKGKPHELTLLLVVGTVFAAYIRAPQNLT
;
A
#
# COMPACT_ATOMS: atom_id res chain seq x y z
N MET A 1 -27.21 16.39 6.13
CA MET A 1 -27.42 15.91 4.75
C MET A 1 -27.34 14.39 4.75
N GLN A 2 -28.46 13.67 4.62
CA GLN A 2 -28.44 12.20 4.56
C GLN A 2 -27.91 11.78 3.18
N LEU A 3 -26.62 11.46 3.09
CA LEU A 3 -26.01 10.90 1.89
C LEU A 3 -26.75 9.59 1.53
N LYS A 4 -27.22 9.49 0.28
CA LYS A 4 -27.85 8.26 -0.26
C LYS A 4 -26.89 7.08 -0.11
N ASP A 5 -27.41 5.90 0.23
CA ASP A 5 -26.62 4.71 0.54
C ASP A 5 -25.52 4.32 -0.47
N PRO A 6 -25.70 4.42 -1.81
CA PRO A 6 -24.61 4.12 -2.75
C PRO A 6 -23.47 5.14 -2.69
N LEU A 7 -23.75 6.42 -2.42
CA LEU A 7 -22.73 7.47 -2.36
C LEU A 7 -21.83 7.27 -1.14
N LYS A 8 -22.39 6.86 0.00
CA LYS A 8 -21.63 6.49 1.20
C LYS A 8 -20.70 5.30 0.94
N LEU A 9 -21.19 4.29 0.21
CA LEU A 9 -20.38 3.13 -0.15
C LEU A 9 -19.20 3.54 -1.05
N CYS A 10 -19.43 4.35 -2.07
CA CYS A 10 -18.36 4.85 -2.95
C CYS A 10 -17.30 5.64 -2.17
N LEU A 11 -17.72 6.57 -1.30
CA LEU A 11 -16.81 7.35 -0.46
C LEU A 11 -15.99 6.48 0.50
N LYS A 12 -16.60 5.42 1.04
CA LYS A 12 -15.93 4.47 1.94
C LYS A 12 -14.81 3.69 1.23
N TRP A 13 -15.00 3.34 -0.03
CA TRP A 13 -14.05 2.54 -0.81
C TRP A 13 -13.04 3.38 -1.59
N LEU A 14 -13.34 4.64 -1.88
CA LEU A 14 -12.49 5.53 -2.67
C LEU A 14 -11.01 5.53 -2.22
N PRO A 15 -10.68 5.69 -0.92
CA PRO A 15 -9.28 5.67 -0.49
C PRO A 15 -8.59 4.34 -0.80
N SER A 16 -9.29 3.22 -0.64
CA SER A 16 -8.75 1.89 -0.96
C SER A 16 -8.48 1.72 -2.44
N VAL A 17 -9.37 2.20 -3.31
CA VAL A 17 -9.19 2.13 -4.76
C VAL A 17 -7.96 2.94 -5.18
N MET A 18 -7.78 4.15 -4.64
CA MET A 18 -6.59 4.96 -4.92
C MET A 18 -5.29 4.26 -4.49
N LEU A 19 -5.30 3.58 -3.34
CA LEU A 19 -4.15 2.79 -2.89
C LEU A 19 -3.88 1.58 -3.79
N LEU A 20 -4.91 0.89 -4.28
CA LEU A 20 -4.75 -0.24 -5.21
C LEU A 20 -4.09 0.19 -6.52
N LEU A 21 -4.46 1.36 -7.06
CA LEU A 21 -3.83 1.94 -8.25
C LEU A 21 -2.33 2.21 -8.07
N PHE A 22 -1.86 2.33 -6.83
CA PHE A 22 -0.44 2.47 -6.53
C PHE A 22 0.24 1.12 -6.25
N TYR A 23 -0.35 0.31 -5.36
CA TYR A 23 0.29 -0.91 -4.89
C TYR A 23 0.34 -2.01 -5.96
N LEU A 24 -0.71 -2.15 -6.79
CA LEU A 24 -0.74 -3.22 -7.79
C LEU A 24 0.30 -3.00 -8.90
N PRO A 25 0.42 -1.82 -9.54
CA PRO A 25 1.46 -1.60 -10.54
C PRO A 25 2.87 -1.68 -9.93
N ASN A 26 3.06 -1.22 -8.69
CA ASN A 26 4.35 -1.32 -8.01
C ASN A 26 4.76 -2.76 -7.73
N ALA A 27 3.81 -3.61 -7.32
CA ALA A 27 4.07 -5.03 -7.11
C ALA A 27 4.37 -5.73 -8.43
N TRP A 28 3.58 -5.43 -9.47
CA TRP A 28 3.77 -5.96 -10.81
C TRP A 28 5.15 -5.63 -11.38
N ASP A 29 5.53 -4.35 -11.35
CA ASP A 29 6.84 -3.86 -11.82
C ASP A 29 8.00 -4.61 -11.15
N LYS A 30 7.92 -4.83 -9.84
CA LYS A 30 8.95 -5.57 -9.09
C LYS A 30 9.07 -7.04 -9.49
N ILE A 31 7.99 -7.66 -9.95
CA ILE A 31 7.96 -9.06 -10.37
C ILE A 31 8.46 -9.17 -11.82
N THR A 32 7.98 -8.32 -12.72
CA THR A 32 8.28 -8.44 -14.16
C THR A 32 9.59 -7.78 -14.58
N ASN A 33 10.02 -6.72 -13.88
CA ASN A 33 11.22 -5.95 -14.21
C ASN A 33 12.34 -6.15 -13.17
N ALA A 34 12.35 -7.31 -12.51
CA ALA A 34 13.28 -7.64 -11.43
C ALA A 34 14.77 -7.57 -11.84
N GLY A 35 15.08 -7.83 -13.12
CA GLY A 35 16.45 -7.81 -13.66
C GLY A 35 16.93 -6.47 -14.22
N GLN A 36 16.10 -5.41 -14.22
CA GLN A 36 16.50 -4.08 -14.72
C GLN A 36 17.17 -3.26 -13.60
N THR A 37 18.45 -3.50 -13.34
CA THR A 37 19.18 -2.89 -12.21
C THR A 37 20.02 -1.67 -12.59
N ASP A 38 19.39 -0.50 -12.53
CA ASP A 38 20.02 0.74 -12.02
C ASP A 38 19.87 0.86 -10.47
N LYS A 39 19.35 -0.19 -9.82
CA LYS A 39 19.09 -0.23 -8.38
C LYS A 39 20.21 -0.98 -7.68
N VAL A 40 21.29 -0.26 -7.36
CA VAL A 40 22.55 -0.62 -6.66
C VAL A 40 22.45 -1.54 -5.42
N ILE A 41 21.26 -1.93 -4.95
CA ILE A 41 21.05 -2.65 -3.68
C ILE A 41 20.25 -3.97 -3.83
N ALA A 42 19.55 -4.22 -4.93
CA ALA A 42 18.57 -5.31 -4.98
C ALA A 42 18.97 -6.45 -5.93
N ASN A 43 19.17 -7.65 -5.36
CA ASN A 43 19.15 -8.91 -6.09
C ASN A 43 17.74 -9.13 -6.67
N GLU A 44 17.66 -9.64 -7.90
CA GLU A 44 16.42 -10.00 -8.60
C GLU A 44 15.44 -10.77 -7.71
N ALA A 45 15.94 -11.76 -6.97
CA ALA A 45 15.14 -12.57 -6.05
C ALA A 45 14.47 -11.74 -4.95
N VAL A 46 15.16 -10.71 -4.43
CA VAL A 46 14.63 -9.82 -3.39
C VAL A 46 13.54 -8.91 -3.97
N MET A 47 13.69 -8.43 -5.22
CA MET A 47 12.66 -7.63 -5.88
C MET A 47 11.39 -8.44 -6.11
N ILE A 48 11.52 -9.66 -6.64
CA ILE A 48 10.39 -10.58 -6.86
C ILE A 48 9.70 -10.90 -5.53
N ALA A 49 10.46 -11.28 -4.50
CA ALA A 49 9.91 -11.58 -3.18
C ALA A 49 9.15 -10.37 -2.59
N THR A 50 9.70 -9.15 -2.75
CA THR A 50 9.03 -7.91 -2.34
C THR A 50 7.73 -7.68 -3.10
N GLY A 51 7.70 -7.96 -4.40
CA GLY A 51 6.48 -7.84 -5.21
C GLY A 51 5.39 -8.82 -4.77
N ILE A 52 5.75 -10.10 -4.54
CA ILE A 52 4.81 -11.12 -4.04
C ILE A 52 4.29 -10.74 -2.65
N PHE A 53 5.18 -10.32 -1.75
CA PHE A 53 4.81 -9.82 -0.43
C PHE A 53 3.80 -8.67 -0.52
N LEU A 54 4.03 -7.72 -1.43
CA LEU A 54 3.16 -6.57 -1.61
C LEU A 54 1.76 -6.99 -2.10
N LEU A 55 1.67 -7.96 -3.02
CA LEU A 55 0.39 -8.52 -3.46
C LEU A 55 -0.37 -9.20 -2.31
N LEU A 56 0.31 -10.00 -1.50
CA LEU A 56 -0.30 -10.65 -0.33
C LEU A 56 -0.81 -9.62 0.68
N ALA A 57 -0.03 -8.58 0.95
CA ALA A 57 -0.43 -7.48 1.83
C ALA A 57 -1.66 -6.73 1.29
N VAL A 58 -1.74 -6.50 -0.03
CA VAL A 58 -2.93 -5.92 -0.68
C VAL A 58 -4.16 -6.81 -0.53
N VAL A 59 -4.02 -8.12 -0.74
CA VAL A 59 -5.13 -9.08 -0.58
C VAL A 59 -5.64 -9.06 0.86
N LEU A 60 -4.73 -9.12 1.85
CA LEU A 60 -5.07 -9.03 3.26
C LEU A 60 -5.75 -7.69 3.60
N PHE A 61 -5.30 -6.59 3.01
CA PHE A 61 -5.86 -5.26 3.21
C PHE A 61 -7.28 -5.15 2.62
N MET A 62 -7.53 -5.81 1.49
CA MET A 62 -8.84 -5.82 0.84
C MET A 62 -9.89 -6.61 1.61
N TYR A 63 -9.52 -7.64 2.35
CA TYR A 63 -10.47 -8.47 3.07
C TYR A 63 -10.77 -7.92 4.48
N PRO A 64 -12.05 -7.65 4.85
CA PRO A 64 -12.40 -6.98 6.11
C PRO A 64 -11.87 -7.65 7.37
N LYS A 65 -11.80 -8.99 7.41
CA LYS A 65 -11.32 -9.73 8.59
C LYS A 65 -9.80 -9.64 8.78
N THR A 66 -9.05 -9.34 7.72
CA THR A 66 -7.58 -9.26 7.73
C THR A 66 -7.07 -7.85 7.49
N ILE A 67 -7.97 -6.86 7.50
CA ILE A 67 -7.64 -5.47 7.16
C ILE A 67 -6.52 -4.91 8.03
N LEU A 68 -6.49 -5.24 9.32
CA LEU A 68 -5.44 -4.80 10.24
C LEU A 68 -4.07 -5.34 9.83
N TRP A 69 -3.99 -6.64 9.53
CA TRP A 69 -2.75 -7.28 9.05
C TRP A 69 -2.28 -6.69 7.73
N GLY A 70 -3.19 -6.54 6.76
CA GLY A 70 -2.85 -5.90 5.48
C GLY A 70 -2.38 -4.46 5.64
N THR A 71 -3.06 -3.69 6.50
CA THR A 71 -2.68 -2.29 6.82
C THR A 71 -1.30 -2.22 7.44
N ALA A 72 -1.02 -3.07 8.44
CA ALA A 72 0.28 -3.10 9.12
C ALA A 72 1.42 -3.45 8.14
N LEU A 73 1.22 -4.46 7.30
CA LEU A 73 2.22 -4.89 6.32
C LEU A 73 2.48 -3.81 5.25
N LEU A 74 1.41 -3.21 4.71
CA LEU A 74 1.52 -2.14 3.71
C LEU A 74 2.15 -0.86 4.30
N ALA A 75 1.73 -0.45 5.49
CA ALA A 75 2.27 0.72 6.17
C ALA A 75 3.74 0.53 6.55
N LEU A 76 4.11 -0.66 7.05
CA LEU A 76 5.50 -1.01 7.35
C LEU A 76 6.36 -0.95 6.09
N TYR A 77 5.92 -1.60 5.01
CA TYR A 77 6.61 -1.56 3.73
C TYR A 77 6.81 -0.12 3.23
N MET A 78 5.76 0.69 3.19
CA MET A 78 5.87 2.08 2.73
C MET A 78 6.75 2.93 3.64
N SER A 79 6.75 2.68 4.95
CA SER A 79 7.65 3.35 5.90
C SER A 79 9.12 3.05 5.59
N CYS A 80 9.45 1.78 5.31
CA CYS A 80 10.79 1.41 4.85
C CYS A 80 11.16 2.12 3.54
N ILE A 81 10.23 2.23 2.59
CA ILE A 81 10.46 2.97 1.33
C ILE A 81 10.69 4.46 1.58
N VAL A 82 9.95 5.10 2.49
CA VAL A 82 10.15 6.49 2.88
C VAL A 82 11.58 6.69 3.39
N VAL A 83 12.06 5.85 4.31
CA VAL A 83 13.43 5.90 4.82
C VAL A 83 14.45 5.76 3.69
N ILE A 84 14.25 4.81 2.78
CA ILE A 84 15.13 4.62 1.61
C ILE A 84 15.14 5.86 0.70
N HIS A 85 13.99 6.49 0.47
CA HIS A 85 13.89 7.71 -0.32
C HIS A 85 14.62 8.88 0.34
N MET A 86 14.45 9.07 1.65
CA MET A 86 15.16 10.09 2.41
C MET A 86 16.68 9.92 2.32
N ILE A 87 17.19 8.70 2.55
CA ILE A 87 18.63 8.39 2.47
C ILE A 87 19.17 8.65 1.06
N LYS A 88 18.38 8.37 0.02
CA LYS A 88 18.75 8.57 -1.39
C LYS A 88 18.47 9.98 -1.91
N GLY A 89 18.01 10.91 -1.07
CA GLY A 89 17.62 12.27 -1.48
C GLY A 89 16.49 12.32 -2.50
N LYS A 90 15.65 11.27 -2.58
CA LYS A 90 14.49 11.21 -3.48
C LYS A 90 13.26 11.85 -2.81
N PRO A 91 12.34 12.44 -3.60
CA PRO A 91 11.05 12.89 -3.07
C PRO A 91 10.35 11.76 -2.31
N HIS A 92 9.86 12.06 -1.10
CA HIS A 92 9.35 11.08 -0.14
C HIS A 92 7.95 11.42 0.39
N GLU A 93 7.44 12.61 0.05
CA GLU A 93 6.16 13.14 0.48
C GLU A 93 5.01 12.27 -0.03
N LEU A 94 5.05 11.87 -1.30
CA LEU A 94 4.05 10.97 -1.88
C LEU A 94 4.09 9.58 -1.22
N THR A 95 5.29 9.07 -0.92
CA THR A 95 5.44 7.78 -0.23
C THR A 95 4.97 7.85 1.22
N LEU A 96 5.15 8.98 1.90
CA LEU A 96 4.61 9.22 3.24
C LEU A 96 3.08 9.31 3.21
N LEU A 97 2.52 9.98 2.20
CA LEU A 97 1.07 10.08 2.01
C LEU A 97 0.43 8.70 1.84
N LEU A 98 1.13 7.75 1.22
CA LEU A 98 0.65 6.37 1.11
C LEU A 98 0.64 5.63 2.45
N VAL A 99 1.59 5.89 3.35
CA VAL A 99 1.56 5.35 4.73
C VAL A 99 0.30 5.84 5.44
N VAL A 100 0.10 7.16 5.47
CA VAL A 100 -1.06 7.80 6.11
C VAL A 100 -2.36 7.35 5.45
N GLY A 101 -2.39 7.32 4.12
CA GLY A 101 -3.53 6.91 3.31
C GLY A 101 -3.94 5.46 3.57
N THR A 102 -2.98 4.55 3.75
CA THR A 102 -3.25 3.16 4.10
C THR A 102 -3.92 3.02 5.47
N VAL A 103 -3.41 3.71 6.49
CA VAL A 103 -4.03 3.71 7.84
C VAL A 103 -5.41 4.35 7.79
N PHE A 104 -5.56 5.49 7.11
CA PHE A 104 -6.82 6.21 6.99
C PHE A 104 -7.89 5.40 6.24
N ALA A 105 -7.51 4.73 5.15
CA ALA A 105 -8.39 3.85 4.40
C ALA A 105 -8.86 2.65 5.24
N ALA A 106 -7.99 2.10 6.09
CA ALA A 106 -8.34 1.03 7.03
C ALA A 106 -9.38 1.51 8.06
N TYR A 107 -9.12 2.68 8.66
CA TYR A 107 -9.99 3.31 9.64
C TYR A 107 -11.40 3.58 9.09
N ILE A 108 -11.51 4.14 7.88
CA ILE A 108 -12.80 4.38 7.22
C ILE A 108 -13.54 3.06 6.93
N ARG A 109 -12.82 2.01 6.53
CA ARG A 109 -13.43 0.73 6.15
C ARG A 109 -13.92 -0.08 7.34
N ALA A 110 -13.15 -0.12 8.41
CA ALA A 110 -13.39 -0.97 9.57
C ALA A 110 -12.93 -0.28 10.88
N PRO A 111 -13.64 0.78 11.33
CA PRO A 111 -13.22 1.55 12.50
C PRO A 111 -13.19 0.72 13.79
N GLN A 112 -14.08 -0.28 13.91
CA GLN A 112 -14.21 -1.17 15.08
C GLN A 112 -13.00 -2.08 15.31
N ASN A 113 -12.14 -2.26 14.30
CA ASN A 113 -10.96 -3.12 14.41
C ASN A 113 -9.71 -2.35 14.88
N LEU A 114 -9.81 -1.03 15.08
CA LEU A 114 -8.68 -0.12 15.40
C LEU A 114 -8.90 0.66 16.71
N THR A 115 -9.99 0.38 17.44
CA THR A 115 -10.37 0.95 18.74
C THR A 115 -10.39 -0.15 19.79
#